data_AF-A0A1S8Y7H4-F1
#
_entry.id   AF-A0A1S8Y7H4-F1
#
_cell.length_a   1.000
_cell.length_b   1.000
_cell.length_c   1.000
_cell.angle_alpha   90.00
_cell.angle_beta   90.00
_cell.angle_gamma   90.00
#
_symmetry.space_group_name_H-M   'P 1'
#
loop_
_entity.id
_entity.type
_entity.pdbx_description
1 polymer ?
#
loop_
_entity_poly.entity_id
_entity_poly.type
_entity_poly.pdbx_seq_one_letter_code
_entity_poly.pdbx_strand_id
1 'polypeptide(L)' 'MNFADPIDEAVARQQQTIEIALANRTRTPLIYTGECHWCRETISTGAYCDSDCRDDHQQYLRAQSQRVM' A
#
# COMPACT_ATOMS: atom_id res chain seq x y z
N MET A 1 -10.72 -40.81 8.69
CA MET A 1 -10.19 -39.64 9.40
C MET A 1 -9.22 -38.95 8.45
N ASN A 2 -9.39 -37.65 8.16
CA ASN A 2 -8.38 -36.87 7.43
C ASN A 2 -7.37 -36.40 8.48
N PHE A 3 -6.17 -36.97 8.46
CA PHE A 3 -5.12 -36.59 9.40
C PHE A 3 -4.42 -35.37 8.83
N ALA A 4 -4.28 -34.32 9.64
CA ALA A 4 -3.52 -33.14 9.23
C ALA A 4 -2.08 -33.57 8.92
N ASP A 5 -1.64 -33.33 7.70
CA ASP A 5 -0.28 -33.57 7.24
C ASP A 5 0.52 -32.25 7.21
N PRO A 6 1.84 -32.32 6.94
CA PRO A 6 2.65 -31.11 6.85
C PRO A 6 2.20 -30.11 5.78
N ILE A 7 1.44 -30.55 4.77
CA ILE A 7 0.89 -29.68 3.72
C ILE A 7 -0.31 -28.90 4.27
N ASP A 8 -1.20 -29.56 5.00
CA ASP A 8 -2.34 -28.91 5.65
C ASP A 8 -1.89 -27.79 6.60
N GLU A 9 -0.85 -28.05 7.41
CA GLU A 9 -0.27 -27.04 8.30
C GLU A 9 0.36 -25.86 7.54
N ALA A 10 1.04 -26.14 6.42
CA ALA A 10 1.63 -25.11 5.58
C ALA A 10 0.56 -24.21 4.96
N VAL A 11 -0.54 -24.79 4.47
CA VAL A 11 -1.68 -24.05 3.91
C VAL A 11 -2.34 -23.19 4.96
N ALA A 12 -2.60 -23.74 6.16
CA ALA A 12 -3.20 -22.99 7.27
C ALA A 12 -2.33 -21.79 7.67
N ARG A 13 -1.00 -21.98 7.75
CA ARG A 13 -0.05 -20.90 8.04
C ARG A 13 -0.02 -19.82 6.96
N GLN A 14 -0.09 -20.21 5.69
CA GLN A 14 -0.15 -19.27 4.57
C GLN A 14 -1.43 -18.43 4.63
N GLN A 15 -2.58 -19.07 4.85
CA GLN A 15 -3.87 -18.39 5.00
C GLN A 15 -3.83 -17.38 6.16
N GLN A 16 -3.35 -17.81 7.33
CA GLN A 16 -3.20 -16.92 8.48
C GLN A 16 -2.29 -15.72 8.17
N THR A 17 -1.18 -15.94 7.45
CA THR A 17 -0.25 -14.86 7.06
C THR A 17 -0.94 -13.84 6.13
N ILE A 18 -1.73 -14.33 5.17
CA ILE A 18 -2.50 -13.48 4.24
C ILE A 18 -3.55 -12.67 5.00
N GLU A 19 -4.30 -13.29 5.89
CA GLU A 19 -5.33 -12.62 6.70
C GLU A 19 -4.74 -11.49 7.55
N ILE A 20 -3.60 -11.76 8.21
CA ILE A 20 -2.89 -10.76 9.01
C ILE A 20 -2.41 -9.61 8.13
N ALA A 21 -1.86 -9.89 6.95
CA ALA A 21 -1.39 -8.85 6.02
C ALA A 21 -2.56 -7.99 5.50
N LEU A 22 -3.70 -8.60 5.21
CA LEU A 22 -4.91 -7.89 4.78
C LEU A 22 -5.50 -7.03 5.90
N ALA A 23 -5.56 -7.55 7.12
CA ALA A 23 -6.08 -6.83 8.29
C ALA A 23 -5.20 -5.62 8.65
N ASN A 24 -3.88 -5.76 8.56
CA ASN A 24 -2.93 -4.68 8.87
C ASN A 24 -2.64 -3.74 7.70
N ARG A 25 -3.30 -3.93 6.56
CA ARG A 25 -3.10 -3.05 5.40
C ARG A 25 -3.60 -1.64 5.72
N THR A 26 -2.69 -0.73 6.04
CA THR A 26 -2.98 0.69 6.17
C THR A 26 -3.35 1.29 4.81
N ARG A 27 -4.64 1.53 4.59
CA ARG A 27 -5.10 2.36 3.48
C ARG A 27 -5.08 3.80 3.94
N THR A 28 -4.00 4.52 3.69
CA THR A 28 -4.00 5.97 3.88
C THR A 28 -4.96 6.57 2.85
N PRO A 29 -6.10 7.15 3.25
CA PRO A 29 -6.96 7.83 2.31
C PRO A 29 -6.19 9.04 1.77
N LEU A 30 -6.00 9.10 0.45
CA LEU A 30 -5.50 10.32 -0.17
C LEU A 30 -6.64 11.33 -0.11
N ILE A 31 -6.49 12.32 0.77
CA ILE A 31 -7.45 13.40 0.93
C ILE A 31 -7.30 14.34 -0.27
N TYR A 32 -8.42 14.66 -0.91
CA TYR A 32 -8.45 15.69 -1.94
C TYR A 32 -8.30 17.07 -1.31
N THR A 33 -7.22 17.77 -1.64
CA THR A 33 -6.90 19.11 -1.11
C THR A 33 -7.15 20.24 -2.12
N GLY A 34 -7.49 19.92 -3.37
CA GLY A 34 -7.59 20.89 -4.48
C GLY A 34 -6.24 21.23 -5.13
N GLU A 35 -5.15 20.65 -4.63
CA GLU A 35 -3.81 20.78 -5.19
C GLU A 35 -3.12 19.41 -5.31
N CYS A 36 -2.21 19.28 -6.27
CA CYS A 36 -1.41 18.07 -6.45
C CYS A 36 -0.50 17.84 -5.24
N HIS A 37 -0.51 16.63 -4.69
CA HIS A 37 0.30 16.28 -3.52
C HIS A 37 1.82 16.33 -3.76
N TRP A 38 2.26 16.33 -5.02
CA TRP A 38 3.68 16.42 -5.39
C TRP A 38 4.10 17.82 -5.81
N CYS A 39 3.54 18.33 -6.91
CA CYS A 39 3.94 19.61 -7.50
C CYS A 39 3.17 20.83 -6.95
N ARG A 40 2.11 20.62 -6.16
CA ARG A 40 1.21 21.67 -5.63
C ARG A 40 0.50 22.52 -6.70
N GLU A 41 0.36 21.98 -7.91
CA GLU A 41 -0.47 22.60 -8.93
C GLU A 41 -1.96 22.46 -8.57
N THR A 42 -2.77 23.46 -8.91
CA THR A 42 -4.22 23.42 -8.70
C THR A 42 -4.87 22.38 -9.59
N ILE A 43 -5.54 21.40 -8.99
CA ILE A 43 -6.23 20.33 -9.71
C ILE A 43 -7.72 20.40 -9.43
N SER A 44 -8.54 20.03 -10.41
CA SER A 44 -10.00 20.04 -10.28
C SER A 44 -10.57 18.72 -9.75
N THR A 45 -9.81 17.62 -9.85
CA THR A 45 -10.22 16.28 -9.43
C THR A 45 -9.00 15.41 -9.08
N GLY A 46 -9.14 14.49 -8.13
CA GLY A 46 -8.10 13.50 -7.79
C GLY A 46 -6.98 14.09 -6.92
N ALA A 47 -5.97 13.29 -6.56
CA ALA A 47 -4.89 13.73 -5.66
C ALA A 47 -3.61 14.22 -6.37
N TYR A 48 -3.51 14.00 -7.69
CA TYR A 48 -2.35 14.35 -8.50
C TYR A 48 -2.81 14.93 -9.84
N CYS A 49 -2.00 15.81 -10.43
CA CYS A 49 -2.27 16.40 -11.75
C CYS A 49 -2.17 15.37 -12.88
N ASP A 50 -1.26 14.40 -12.76
CA ASP A 50 -1.01 13.35 -13.74
C ASP A 50 -0.48 12.06 -13.08
N SER A 51 -0.24 11.03 -13.91
CA SER A 51 0.35 9.76 -13.48
C SER A 51 1.79 9.90 -13.00
N ASP A 52 2.55 10.83 -13.58
CA ASP A 52 3.98 10.94 -13.36
C ASP A 52 4.25 11.53 -11.97
N CYS A 53 3.50 12.59 -11.59
CA CYS A 53 3.52 13.16 -10.24
C CYS A 53 3.11 12.16 -9.17
N ARG A 54 2.19 11.24 -9.47
CA ARG A 54 1.82 10.17 -8.54
C ARG A 54 2.98 9.20 -8.33
N ASP A 55 3.60 8.77 -9.42
CA ASP A 55 4.64 7.75 -9.41
C ASP A 55 5.94 8.30 -8.81
N ASP A 56 6.29 9.55 -9.10
CA ASP A 56 7.41 10.29 -8.49
C ASP A 56 7.22 10.44 -6.98
N HIS A 57 6.05 10.90 -6.54
CA HIS A 57 5.76 11.02 -5.12
C HIS A 57 5.83 9.65 -4.42
N GLN A 58 5.32 8.59 -5.05
CA GLN A 58 5.42 7.25 -4.51
C GLN A 58 6.87 6.75 -4.43
N GLN A 59 7.72 7.04 -5.43
CA GLN A 59 9.13 6.71 -5.41
C GLN A 59 9.86 7.45 -4.29
N TYR A 60 9.57 8.75 -4.12
CA TYR A 60 10.10 9.57 -3.03
C TYR A 60 9.72 9.01 -1.65
N LEU A 61 8.44 8.67 -1.44
CA LEU A 61 7.97 8.06 -0.18
C LEU A 61 8.65 6.71 0.10
N ARG A 62 8.81 5.86 -0.92
CA ARG A 62 9.54 4.58 -0.78
C ARG A 62 10.99 4.81 -0.38
N ALA A 63 11.68 5.74 -1.06
CA ALA A 63 13.06 6.08 -0.74
C ALA A 63 13.21 6.63 0.69
N GLN A 64 12.26 7.44 1.15
CA GLN A 64 12.24 7.92 2.54
C GLN A 64 12.02 6.80 3.54
N SER A 65 11.08 5.88 3.30
CA SER A 65 10.84 4.76 4.22
C SER A 65 12.06 3.85 4.39
N GLN A 66 12.91 3.75 3.36
CA GLN A 66 14.14 2.95 3.39
C GLN A 66 15.31 3.68 4.06
N ARG A 67 15.25 5.02 4.15
CA ARG A 67 16.28 5.85 4.80
C ARG A 67 16.15 5.91 6.33
N VAL A 68 15.03 5.45 6.88
CA VAL A 68 14.75 5.42 8.33
C VAL A 68 15.08 4.04 8.93
N MET A 69 15.71 3.14 8.16
CA MET A 69 16.25 1.87 8.64
C MET A 69 17.65 2.01 9.22
#